data_AF-A0ABD3Q8E5-F1
#
_entry.id   AF-A0ABD3Q8E5-F1
#
_cell.length_a   1.000
_cell.length_b   1.000
_cell.length_c   1.000
_cell.angle_alpha   90.00
_cell.angle_beta   90.00
_cell.angle_gamma   90.00
#
_symmetry.space_group_name_H-M   'P 1'
#
loop_
_entity.id
_entity.type
_entity.pdbx_description
1 polymer ?
#
loop_
_entity_poly.entity_id
_entity_poly.type
_entity_poly.pdbx_seq_one_letter_code
_entity_poly.pdbx_strand_id
1 'polypeptide(L)'
;MAQAIFSVALLLTAATFVFSREDTHQCGVYLAESSTGHFLGSFAGRAYQRDDIIGSQDAVVQFVDIRLNNQDLSEEDAANLEAFLGTCWSGDATAGMNEAEEVISAVGGPCFSSTGHVGMINAVIHQPSTLLRTDTDLLSSGYDEMSSPGRGAFTSYHNLTLLAVDKIQAGSEIFLDFGAEYNQYDDTSKPNIDDYRKMDEAMEKMVTFFNKHAESLGEKAANEVYDFMKKDVLDLTAEARAEAARSLLPETYHGLQAIIDVGGSALHSNPEVVKDMKWLEKEGYCQDNLVVGVSKIEHAGRAAIAARDIKKGEVVAPMPLVPIIKGRDVLTMTDYDDEDENKPPIKMKQFLTNYVLEHPQCSVLFFPAGPMTSFINHGGKKANVKMAWSTKSWSDVKAAQKASTDELPLFSSADMIIDLVATRNIKKGEEVLFDYGNDWANAWNEHVKNWKKLTKDAKLSKSAMVLNDEHHGVGKTAKPFPTSSEESIAGDNVQLMCHVLYDEDKIERRRNQDGSRTKVYPWIPHPTSGENRLKTDLAVRGINRMGCEILERTGDEANGYKYVVRPLIEKEGPKILVKNVPHEVIRYIDKPYSNPQHEQRAFRHTIRFPDDVFPEAWKDLRDGYKARDEL
;
A
#
# COMPACT_ATOMS: atom_id res chain seq x y z
N MET A 1 38.56 8.33 -43.06
CA MET A 1 38.44 6.98 -42.48
C MET A 1 38.18 7.15 -41.00
N ALA A 2 36.90 7.19 -40.65
CA ALA A 2 36.38 7.42 -39.32
C ALA A 2 35.93 6.07 -38.75
N GLN A 3 36.29 5.77 -37.51
CA GLN A 3 35.72 4.65 -36.76
C GLN A 3 35.06 5.19 -35.51
N ALA A 4 33.74 4.99 -35.49
CA ALA A 4 32.82 5.36 -34.44
C ALA A 4 32.93 4.38 -33.27
N ILE A 5 32.97 4.93 -32.05
CA ILE A 5 32.77 4.20 -30.80
C ILE A 5 31.31 4.43 -30.41
N PHE A 6 30.51 3.36 -30.47
CA PHE A 6 29.16 3.31 -29.94
C PHE A 6 29.23 3.32 -28.41
N SER A 7 28.82 4.44 -27.79
CA SER A 7 28.50 4.49 -26.36
C SER A 7 26.99 4.32 -26.21
N VAL A 8 26.56 3.20 -25.63
CA VAL A 8 25.18 2.96 -25.21
C VAL A 8 24.98 3.76 -23.91
N ALA A 9 24.40 4.96 -24.04
CA ALA A 9 23.89 5.72 -22.91
C ALA A 9 22.48 5.20 -22.60
N LEU A 10 22.35 4.43 -21.51
CA LEU A 10 21.06 4.10 -20.91
C LEU A 10 20.57 5.36 -20.16
N LEU A 11 19.87 6.23 -20.88
CA LEU A 11 19.14 7.37 -20.30
C LEU A 11 17.93 6.81 -19.53
N LEU A 12 18.10 6.61 -18.22
CA LEU A 12 17.01 6.67 -17.26
C LEU A 12 16.57 8.14 -17.17
N THR A 13 15.86 8.61 -18.20
CA THR A 13 15.03 9.79 -18.05
C THR A 13 13.93 9.41 -17.07
N ALA A 14 13.99 9.94 -15.86
CA ALA A 14 12.82 10.25 -15.06
C ALA A 14 11.99 11.26 -15.87
N ALA A 15 11.33 10.77 -16.92
CA ALA A 15 10.20 11.46 -17.47
C ALA A 15 9.17 11.44 -16.35
N THR A 16 8.95 12.61 -15.75
CA THR A 16 7.62 12.94 -15.27
C THR A 16 6.69 12.71 -16.47
N PHE A 17 6.19 11.48 -16.59
CA PHE A 17 5.02 11.20 -17.40
C PHE A 17 3.88 11.95 -16.71
N VAL A 18 3.81 13.25 -16.98
CA VAL A 18 2.54 13.94 -17.08
C VAL A 18 1.87 13.24 -18.23
N PHE A 19 1.19 12.12 -17.94
CA PHE A 19 0.15 11.64 -18.81
C PHE A 19 -0.76 12.86 -18.98
N SER A 20 -0.67 13.50 -20.14
CA SER A 20 -1.81 14.20 -20.72
C SER A 20 -2.86 13.10 -20.90
N ARG A 21 -3.52 12.73 -19.80
CA ARG A 21 -4.77 11.99 -19.80
C ARG A 21 -5.65 12.91 -20.64
N GLU A 22 -5.89 12.53 -21.91
CA GLU A 22 -6.98 13.14 -22.65
C GLU A 22 -8.17 13.20 -21.70
N ASP A 23 -8.88 14.33 -21.67
CA ASP A 23 -10.04 14.61 -20.82
C ASP A 23 -11.20 13.64 -21.18
N THR A 24 -10.95 12.34 -21.03
CA THR A 24 -11.95 11.32 -21.05
C THR A 24 -12.60 11.39 -19.69
N HIS A 25 -13.86 11.82 -19.68
CA HIS A 25 -14.75 11.76 -18.51
C HIS A 25 -14.88 10.34 -17.93
N GLN A 26 -14.28 9.33 -18.56
CA GLN A 26 -14.25 7.93 -18.16
C GLN A 26 -13.51 7.74 -16.83
N CYS A 27 -14.08 6.90 -15.97
CA CYS A 27 -13.41 6.48 -14.75
C CYS A 27 -12.32 5.44 -15.06
N GLY A 28 -11.14 5.56 -14.44
CA GLY A 28 -10.08 4.56 -14.62
C GLY A 28 -10.31 3.31 -13.78
N VAL A 29 -10.75 3.47 -12.53
CA VAL A 29 -11.07 2.35 -11.63
C VAL A 29 -12.41 2.58 -10.95
N TYR A 30 -13.26 1.56 -10.95
CA TYR A 30 -14.53 1.54 -10.24
C TYR A 30 -14.42 0.73 -8.96
N LEU A 31 -15.11 1.15 -7.91
CA LEU A 31 -15.40 0.36 -6.71
C LEU A 31 -16.83 -0.17 -6.82
N ALA A 32 -17.03 -1.46 -6.65
CA ALA A 32 -18.36 -2.08 -6.61
C ALA A 32 -18.34 -3.34 -5.73
N GLU A 33 -19.46 -4.04 -5.62
CA GLU A 33 -19.49 -5.40 -5.07
C GLU A 33 -18.62 -6.34 -5.93
N SER A 34 -17.77 -7.11 -5.27
CA SER A 34 -16.87 -8.09 -5.86
C SER A 34 -17.62 -9.20 -6.60
N SER A 35 -17.00 -9.77 -7.63
CA SER A 35 -17.53 -10.95 -8.31
C SER A 35 -17.33 -12.25 -7.53
N THR A 36 -16.46 -12.24 -6.51
CA THR A 36 -16.07 -13.43 -5.73
C THR A 36 -16.82 -13.56 -4.40
N GLY A 37 -17.69 -12.61 -4.07
CA GLY A 37 -18.60 -12.68 -2.92
C GLY A 37 -19.06 -11.30 -2.46
N HIS A 38 -19.70 -11.26 -1.28
CA HIS A 38 -20.29 -10.04 -0.74
C HIS A 38 -19.24 -9.16 -0.01
N PHE A 39 -18.33 -8.61 -0.79
CA PHE A 39 -17.28 -7.70 -0.35
C PHE A 39 -16.98 -6.67 -1.42
N LEU A 40 -16.14 -5.69 -1.12
CA LEU A 40 -15.73 -4.69 -2.08
C LEU A 40 -14.75 -5.29 -3.09
N GLY A 41 -14.90 -4.88 -4.36
CA GLY A 41 -14.01 -5.19 -5.46
C GLY A 41 -13.65 -3.92 -6.24
N SER A 42 -12.41 -3.83 -6.71
CA SER A 42 -11.95 -2.81 -7.65
C SER A 42 -12.01 -3.34 -9.07
N PHE A 43 -12.59 -2.58 -10.01
CA PHE A 43 -12.76 -2.96 -11.40
C PHE A 43 -12.09 -1.97 -12.34
N ALA A 44 -11.41 -2.47 -13.36
CA ALA A 44 -10.77 -1.68 -14.39
C ALA A 44 -11.84 -0.95 -15.24
N GLY A 45 -11.93 0.36 -15.12
CA GLY A 45 -12.83 1.20 -15.93
C GLY A 45 -12.34 1.46 -17.35
N ARG A 46 -11.09 1.08 -17.64
CA ARG A 46 -10.44 1.11 -18.95
C ARG A 46 -9.48 -0.08 -19.07
N ALA A 47 -8.98 -0.34 -20.27
CA ALA A 47 -7.91 -1.31 -20.42
C ALA A 47 -6.58 -0.78 -19.86
N TYR A 48 -5.81 -1.67 -19.24
CA TYR A 48 -4.45 -1.44 -18.76
C TYR A 48 -3.50 -2.41 -19.49
N GLN A 49 -2.32 -1.93 -19.83
CA GLN A 49 -1.20 -2.77 -20.26
C GLN A 49 -0.35 -3.16 -19.05
N ARG A 50 0.48 -4.19 -19.22
CA ARG A 50 1.52 -4.51 -18.25
C ARG A 50 2.36 -3.27 -17.92
N ASP A 51 2.70 -3.13 -16.65
CA ASP A 51 3.42 -1.99 -16.06
C ASP A 51 2.63 -0.66 -16.04
N ASP A 52 1.35 -0.64 -16.43
CA ASP A 52 0.53 0.55 -16.21
C ASP A 52 0.22 0.74 -14.72
N ILE A 53 0.23 1.99 -14.27
CA ILE A 53 -0.28 2.37 -12.95
C ILE A 53 -1.82 2.29 -12.96
N ILE A 54 -2.37 1.57 -12.00
CA ILE A 54 -3.81 1.39 -11.81
C ILE A 54 -4.28 2.29 -10.67
N GLY A 55 -5.36 3.04 -10.92
CA GLY A 55 -6.03 3.86 -9.93
C GLY A 55 -5.27 5.12 -9.52
N SER A 56 -5.69 5.68 -8.40
CA SER A 56 -5.10 6.87 -7.77
C SER A 56 -4.18 6.48 -6.61
N GLN A 57 -3.22 7.35 -6.31
CA GLN A 57 -2.17 7.14 -5.33
C GLN A 57 -2.66 7.38 -3.89
N ASP A 58 -2.66 6.38 -3.02
CA ASP A 58 -3.15 6.53 -1.64
C ASP A 58 -2.04 6.79 -0.61
N ALA A 59 -2.48 7.19 0.59
CA ALA A 59 -1.66 7.31 1.78
C ALA A 59 -1.53 5.97 2.49
N VAL A 60 -0.44 5.79 3.24
CA VAL A 60 -0.30 4.69 4.19
C VAL A 60 -0.25 5.26 5.59
N VAL A 61 -1.15 4.80 6.44
CA VAL A 61 -1.20 5.22 7.85
C VAL A 61 -0.60 4.09 8.68
N GLN A 62 0.66 4.27 9.07
CA GLN A 62 1.37 3.32 9.91
C GLN A 62 0.94 3.49 11.37
N PHE A 63 0.74 2.39 12.07
CA PHE A 63 0.56 2.34 13.51
C PHE A 63 1.30 1.12 14.06
N VAL A 64 1.70 1.20 15.33
CA VAL A 64 2.82 0.38 15.82
C VAL A 64 2.49 -0.30 17.14
N ASP A 65 3.05 -1.48 17.34
CA ASP A 65 2.97 -2.25 18.60
C ASP A 65 1.54 -2.38 19.14
N ILE A 66 0.56 -2.48 18.25
CA ILE A 66 -0.84 -2.46 18.64
C ILE A 66 -1.22 -3.70 19.42
N ARG A 67 -0.65 -4.87 19.09
CA ARG A 67 -0.89 -6.10 19.84
C ARG A 67 -0.22 -6.06 21.20
N LEU A 68 1.00 -5.54 21.28
CA LEU A 68 1.73 -5.37 22.54
C LEU A 68 0.96 -4.46 23.52
N ASN A 69 0.44 -3.33 23.04
CA ASN A 69 -0.33 -2.38 23.84
C ASN A 69 -1.74 -2.89 24.21
N ASN A 70 -2.17 -4.04 23.67
CA ASN A 70 -3.50 -4.61 23.86
C ASN A 70 -3.46 -6.09 24.26
N GLN A 71 -2.35 -6.57 24.85
CA GLN A 71 -2.18 -7.96 25.25
C GLN A 71 -3.16 -8.43 26.35
N ASP A 72 -3.68 -7.48 27.14
CA ASP A 72 -4.59 -7.75 28.27
C ASP A 72 -6.08 -7.69 27.88
N LEU A 73 -6.38 -7.60 26.58
CA LEU A 73 -7.76 -7.62 26.09
C LEU A 73 -8.46 -8.95 26.44
N SER A 74 -9.78 -8.89 26.63
CA SER A 74 -10.59 -10.10 26.69
C SER A 74 -10.52 -10.85 25.35
N GLU A 75 -10.81 -12.16 25.34
CA GLU A 75 -10.79 -12.96 24.09
C GLU A 75 -11.69 -12.36 23.00
N GLU A 76 -12.87 -11.87 23.39
CA GLU A 76 -13.81 -11.20 22.49
C GLU A 76 -13.25 -9.87 21.94
N ASP A 77 -12.67 -9.04 22.81
CA ASP A 77 -12.06 -7.77 22.38
C ASP A 77 -10.84 -7.99 21.48
N ALA A 78 -10.02 -9.02 21.78
CA ALA A 78 -8.88 -9.41 20.96
C ALA A 78 -9.34 -9.88 19.58
N ALA A 79 -10.40 -10.70 19.50
CA ALA A 79 -10.99 -11.12 18.23
C ALA A 79 -11.53 -9.92 17.42
N ASN A 80 -12.15 -8.94 18.07
CA ASN A 80 -12.62 -7.72 17.42
C ASN A 80 -11.46 -6.85 16.90
N LEU A 81 -10.35 -6.76 17.65
CA LEU A 81 -9.14 -6.11 17.18
C LEU A 81 -8.57 -6.83 15.96
N GLU A 82 -8.44 -8.16 16.00
CA GLU A 82 -7.93 -8.94 14.87
C GLU A 82 -8.84 -8.84 13.63
N ALA A 83 -10.16 -8.68 13.80
CA ALA A 83 -11.07 -8.41 12.70
C ALA A 83 -10.73 -7.09 11.98
N PHE A 84 -10.38 -6.04 12.72
CA PHE A 84 -9.86 -4.78 12.14
C PHE A 84 -8.49 -4.99 11.49
N LEU A 85 -7.54 -5.64 12.19
CA LEU A 85 -6.18 -5.85 11.69
C LEU A 85 -6.15 -6.72 10.43
N GLY A 86 -7.10 -7.65 10.27
CA GLY A 86 -7.29 -8.45 9.06
C GLY A 86 -7.65 -7.64 7.82
N THR A 87 -8.00 -6.36 7.96
CA THR A 87 -8.21 -5.42 6.85
C THR A 87 -7.00 -4.55 6.53
N CYS A 88 -5.93 -4.65 7.34
CA CYS A 88 -4.72 -3.86 7.21
C CYS A 88 -3.60 -4.64 6.51
N TRP A 89 -2.58 -3.92 6.07
CA TRP A 89 -1.36 -4.50 5.51
C TRP A 89 -0.25 -4.57 6.54
N SER A 90 0.70 -5.48 6.33
CA SER A 90 1.94 -5.51 7.08
C SER A 90 2.86 -4.35 6.67
N GLY A 91 3.69 -3.89 7.61
CA GLY A 91 4.64 -2.80 7.35
C GLY A 91 5.66 -3.10 6.24
N ASP A 92 6.00 -4.36 5.96
CA ASP A 92 6.91 -4.71 4.85
C ASP A 92 6.25 -4.48 3.49
N ALA A 93 4.98 -4.86 3.34
CA ALA A 93 4.21 -4.67 2.11
C ALA A 93 4.08 -3.18 1.73
N THR A 94 4.20 -2.28 2.71
CA THR A 94 4.03 -0.82 2.56
C THR A 94 5.30 -0.03 2.94
N ALA A 95 6.47 -0.68 3.02
CA ALA A 95 7.76 -0.05 3.36
C ALA A 95 7.84 0.65 4.73
N GLY A 96 6.88 0.40 5.62
CA GLY A 96 6.83 0.82 7.01
C GLY A 96 7.61 -0.02 8.01
N MET A 97 8.12 -1.20 7.64
CA MET A 97 8.74 -2.20 8.53
C MET A 97 9.86 -1.73 9.48
N ASN A 98 10.40 -0.52 9.32
CA ASN A 98 11.44 0.03 10.20
C ASN A 98 10.91 1.04 11.24
N GLU A 99 9.59 1.28 11.26
CA GLU A 99 8.99 2.28 12.16
C GLU A 99 8.96 1.84 13.62
N ALA A 100 8.87 0.53 13.89
CA ALA A 100 8.77 -0.07 15.23
C ALA A 100 9.08 -1.58 15.19
N GLU A 101 8.89 -2.28 16.32
CA GLU A 101 8.96 -3.74 16.41
C GLU A 101 7.80 -4.40 15.64
N GLU A 102 6.57 -3.98 15.90
CA GLU A 102 5.40 -4.33 15.09
C GLU A 102 4.92 -3.10 14.32
N VAL A 103 4.69 -3.27 13.01
CA VAL A 103 4.15 -2.20 12.15
C VAL A 103 2.98 -2.74 11.33
N ILE A 104 1.82 -2.12 11.52
CA ILE A 104 0.60 -2.38 10.76
C ILE A 104 0.22 -1.12 9.97
N SER A 105 -0.31 -1.32 8.77
CA SER A 105 -0.58 -0.28 7.79
C SER A 105 -2.05 -0.24 7.42
N ALA A 106 -2.75 0.82 7.82
CA ALA A 106 -4.08 1.12 7.29
C ALA A 106 -3.95 1.86 5.95
N VAL A 107 -4.63 1.36 4.92
CA VAL A 107 -4.60 1.92 3.55
C VAL A 107 -6.02 2.06 3.03
N GLY A 108 -6.24 3.01 2.13
CA GLY A 108 -7.50 3.18 1.41
C GLY A 108 -7.45 2.68 -0.03
N GLY A 109 -8.51 2.99 -0.78
CA GLY A 109 -8.53 2.88 -2.23
C GLY A 109 -8.36 1.45 -2.76
N PRO A 110 -7.80 1.28 -3.97
CA PRO A 110 -7.64 -0.04 -4.59
C PRO A 110 -6.85 -1.05 -3.75
N CYS A 111 -5.90 -0.60 -2.91
CA CYS A 111 -5.15 -1.50 -2.02
C CYS A 111 -6.02 -2.07 -0.87
N PHE A 112 -7.11 -1.38 -0.51
CA PHE A 112 -8.09 -1.86 0.46
C PHE A 112 -9.21 -2.67 -0.21
N SER A 113 -9.70 -2.22 -1.36
CA SER A 113 -10.91 -2.77 -1.99
C SER A 113 -10.67 -3.83 -3.04
N SER A 114 -9.43 -4.14 -3.41
CA SER A 114 -9.15 -5.22 -4.35
C SER A 114 -9.17 -6.58 -3.64
N THR A 115 -9.46 -7.62 -4.41
CA THR A 115 -9.69 -8.97 -3.89
C THR A 115 -8.58 -9.90 -4.34
N GLY A 116 -8.55 -11.13 -3.81
CA GLY A 116 -7.47 -12.08 -4.03
C GLY A 116 -7.98 -13.32 -4.72
N HIS A 117 -7.37 -13.70 -5.84
CA HIS A 117 -7.62 -14.99 -6.48
C HIS A 117 -6.35 -15.48 -7.18
N VAL A 118 -5.82 -16.61 -6.73
CA VAL A 118 -4.49 -17.13 -7.11
C VAL A 118 -4.31 -17.38 -8.61
N GLY A 119 -5.40 -17.67 -9.33
CA GLY A 119 -5.38 -17.84 -10.80
C GLY A 119 -5.68 -16.59 -11.62
N MET A 120 -6.02 -15.46 -10.98
CA MET A 120 -6.45 -14.22 -11.67
C MET A 120 -5.67 -12.98 -11.25
N ILE A 121 -4.59 -13.14 -10.46
CA ILE A 121 -3.69 -12.04 -10.06
C ILE A 121 -3.29 -11.25 -11.29
N ASN A 122 -3.71 -10.00 -11.35
CA ASN A 122 -3.49 -9.12 -12.49
C ASN A 122 -2.94 -7.74 -12.07
N ALA A 123 -2.81 -7.49 -10.76
CA ALA A 123 -2.16 -6.31 -10.22
C ALA A 123 -1.30 -6.65 -9.00
N VAL A 124 -0.33 -5.78 -8.71
CA VAL A 124 0.50 -5.83 -7.51
C VAL A 124 0.69 -4.45 -6.92
N ILE A 125 0.96 -4.39 -5.61
CA ILE A 125 1.31 -3.15 -4.94
C ILE A 125 2.58 -2.53 -5.56
N HIS A 126 2.50 -1.23 -5.84
CA HIS A 126 3.58 -0.38 -6.28
C HIS A 126 3.71 0.80 -5.33
N GLN A 127 4.90 0.97 -4.76
CA GLN A 127 5.10 1.86 -3.62
C GLN A 127 6.37 2.72 -3.75
N PRO A 128 6.58 3.42 -4.88
CA PRO A 128 7.84 4.08 -5.17
C PRO A 128 8.16 5.19 -4.15
N SER A 129 7.27 6.14 -3.88
CA SER A 129 7.60 7.21 -2.91
C SER A 129 7.63 6.70 -1.47
N THR A 130 6.80 5.71 -1.13
CA THR A 130 6.83 4.98 0.14
C THR A 130 8.21 4.36 0.39
N LEU A 131 8.81 3.75 -0.64
CA LEU A 131 10.14 3.13 -0.60
C LEU A 131 11.28 4.15 -0.65
N LEU A 132 11.12 5.24 -1.42
CA LEU A 132 12.09 6.32 -1.54
C LEU A 132 12.15 7.17 -0.29
N ARG A 133 11.04 7.24 0.46
CA ARG A 133 10.87 8.13 1.60
C ARG A 133 11.26 9.55 1.20
N THR A 134 10.60 10.11 0.19
CA THR A 134 10.80 11.50 -0.26
C THR A 134 9.47 12.20 -0.50
N ASP A 135 9.46 13.52 -0.29
CA ASP A 135 8.33 14.36 -0.65
C ASP A 135 8.83 15.71 -1.21
N THR A 136 9.36 15.67 -2.43
CA THR A 136 9.95 16.85 -3.08
C THR A 136 8.93 17.97 -3.26
N ASP A 137 7.69 17.63 -3.63
CA ASP A 137 6.65 18.62 -3.88
C ASP A 137 6.26 19.35 -2.58
N LEU A 138 6.06 18.61 -1.48
CA LEU A 138 5.75 19.20 -0.18
C LEU A 138 6.89 20.08 0.32
N LEU A 139 8.13 19.58 0.29
CA LEU A 139 9.29 20.33 0.79
C LEU A 139 9.56 21.59 -0.06
N SER A 140 9.35 21.50 -1.38
CA SER A 140 9.51 22.64 -2.29
C SER A 140 8.38 23.67 -2.17
N SER A 141 7.24 23.31 -1.56
CA SER A 141 6.14 24.24 -1.28
C SER A 141 6.43 25.22 -0.13
N GLY A 142 7.53 24.99 0.62
CA GLY A 142 7.90 25.78 1.78
C GLY A 142 7.55 25.14 3.12
N TYR A 143 7.08 23.88 3.13
CA TYR A 143 6.96 23.12 4.38
C TYR A 143 8.33 22.86 4.98
N ASP A 144 8.56 23.37 6.19
CA ASP A 144 9.74 23.12 6.99
C ASP A 144 9.38 22.21 8.17
N GLU A 145 9.80 20.95 8.09
CA GLU A 145 9.56 19.93 9.12
C GLU A 145 10.12 20.31 10.49
N MET A 146 11.11 21.20 10.56
CA MET A 146 11.78 21.56 11.81
C MET A 146 11.04 22.65 12.59
N SER A 147 10.18 23.42 11.92
CA SER A 147 9.45 24.54 12.53
C SER A 147 7.93 24.38 12.47
N SER A 148 7.43 23.53 11.57
CA SER A 148 6.00 23.35 11.33
C SER A 148 5.28 22.63 12.51
N PRO A 149 4.15 23.14 13.01
CA PRO A 149 3.27 22.41 13.91
C PRO A 149 2.62 21.16 13.28
N GLY A 150 2.69 21.02 11.95
CA GLY A 150 2.25 19.82 11.23
C GLY A 150 3.24 18.65 11.33
N ARG A 151 4.43 18.85 11.91
CA ARG A 151 5.42 17.79 12.12
C ARG A 151 4.81 16.61 12.88
N GLY A 152 4.81 15.44 12.26
CA GLY A 152 4.25 14.21 12.82
C GLY A 152 2.72 14.17 12.89
N ALA A 153 2.02 15.16 12.35
CA ALA A 153 0.56 15.23 12.35
C ALA A 153 -0.08 14.52 11.14
N PHE A 154 0.68 14.33 10.06
CA PHE A 154 0.26 13.62 8.85
C PHE A 154 1.35 12.64 8.40
N THR A 155 0.94 11.66 7.58
CA THR A 155 1.83 10.57 7.19
C THR A 155 2.85 11.04 6.17
N SER A 156 4.11 10.62 6.35
CA SER A 156 5.16 10.74 5.34
C SER A 156 5.15 9.57 4.35
N TYR A 157 4.26 8.59 4.54
CA TYR A 157 4.07 7.47 3.63
C TYR A 157 2.92 7.75 2.66
N HIS A 158 3.27 8.01 1.41
CA HIS A 158 2.34 8.37 0.36
C HIS A 158 2.75 7.70 -0.96
N ASN A 159 1.87 7.80 -1.96
CA ASN A 159 2.08 7.21 -3.27
C ASN A 159 2.12 5.67 -3.25
N LEU A 160 1.25 5.08 -2.43
CA LEU A 160 0.89 3.68 -2.56
C LEU A 160 -0.09 3.55 -3.74
N THR A 161 0.24 2.74 -4.73
CA THR A 161 -0.60 2.54 -5.91
C THR A 161 -0.52 1.08 -6.35
N LEU A 162 -1.22 0.71 -7.41
CA LEU A 162 -1.13 -0.60 -8.03
C LEU A 162 -0.42 -0.53 -9.38
N LEU A 163 0.25 -1.62 -9.75
CA LEU A 163 0.85 -1.84 -11.07
C LEU A 163 0.19 -3.06 -11.72
N ALA A 164 -0.24 -2.92 -12.97
CA ALA A 164 -0.73 -4.02 -13.77
C ALA A 164 0.41 -5.01 -14.07
N VAL A 165 0.23 -6.29 -13.74
CA VAL A 165 1.24 -7.32 -14.04
C VAL A 165 1.08 -7.93 -15.42
N ASP A 166 -0.11 -7.80 -15.99
CA ASP A 166 -0.48 -8.21 -17.33
C ASP A 166 -1.50 -7.23 -17.92
N LYS A 167 -1.96 -7.48 -19.14
CA LYS A 167 -3.07 -6.75 -19.76
C LYS A 167 -4.36 -7.00 -18.98
N ILE A 168 -4.98 -5.93 -18.52
CA ILE A 168 -6.31 -5.96 -17.89
C ILE A 168 -7.29 -5.32 -18.85
N GLN A 169 -8.35 -6.03 -19.24
CA GLN A 169 -9.38 -5.43 -20.08
C GLN A 169 -10.33 -4.56 -19.24
N ALA A 170 -11.02 -3.63 -19.89
CA ALA A 170 -12.07 -2.85 -19.23
C ALA A 170 -13.19 -3.79 -18.74
N GLY A 171 -13.71 -3.52 -17.55
CA GLY A 171 -14.71 -4.33 -16.87
C GLY A 171 -14.14 -5.39 -15.94
N SER A 172 -12.88 -5.80 -16.12
CA SER A 172 -12.26 -6.83 -15.28
C SER A 172 -12.04 -6.36 -13.85
N GLU A 173 -12.32 -7.23 -12.89
CA GLU A 173 -11.91 -7.07 -11.51
C GLU A 173 -10.37 -7.11 -11.39
N ILE A 174 -9.86 -6.31 -10.48
CA ILE A 174 -8.44 -6.17 -10.17
C ILE A 174 -8.15 -7.09 -8.99
N PHE A 175 -7.32 -8.10 -9.23
CA PHE A 175 -6.92 -9.08 -8.21
C PHE A 175 -5.47 -8.85 -7.81
N LEU A 176 -5.25 -8.72 -6.49
CA LEU A 176 -3.94 -8.55 -5.89
C LEU A 176 -3.31 -9.87 -5.48
N ASP A 177 -1.98 -9.90 -5.53
CA ASP A 177 -1.19 -10.90 -4.82
C ASP A 177 -1.00 -10.46 -3.36
N PHE A 178 -1.75 -11.09 -2.44
CA PHE A 178 -1.60 -10.90 -1.00
C PHE A 178 -0.46 -11.74 -0.38
N GLY A 179 0.29 -12.49 -1.18
CA GLY A 179 1.38 -13.34 -0.71
C GLY A 179 0.94 -14.78 -0.41
N ALA A 180 1.95 -15.63 -0.20
CA ALA A 180 1.77 -17.09 -0.14
C ALA A 180 0.92 -17.56 1.04
N GLU A 181 1.07 -16.92 2.20
CA GLU A 181 0.33 -17.27 3.43
C GLU A 181 -1.17 -17.00 3.26
N TYR A 182 -1.53 -15.79 2.83
CA TYR A 182 -2.93 -15.42 2.59
C TYR A 182 -3.57 -16.30 1.52
N ASN A 183 -2.84 -16.53 0.43
CA ASN A 183 -3.33 -17.31 -0.69
C ASN A 183 -3.26 -18.84 -0.47
N GLN A 184 -2.80 -19.30 0.70
CA GLN A 184 -2.72 -20.72 1.07
C GLN A 184 -2.03 -21.57 0.00
N TYR A 185 -0.90 -21.11 -0.55
CA TYR A 185 -0.21 -21.82 -1.65
C TYR A 185 0.20 -23.26 -1.30
N ASP A 186 0.36 -23.54 0.00
CA ASP A 186 0.71 -24.86 0.54
C ASP A 186 -0.49 -25.83 0.63
N ASP A 187 -1.73 -25.35 0.51
CA ASP A 187 -2.91 -26.22 0.42
C ASP A 187 -2.90 -26.95 -0.93
N THR A 188 -2.62 -28.26 -0.89
CA THR A 188 -2.57 -29.10 -2.10
C THR A 188 -3.95 -29.46 -2.66
N SER A 189 -5.02 -29.22 -1.89
CA SER A 189 -6.39 -29.53 -2.31
C SER A 189 -6.99 -28.45 -3.23
N LYS A 190 -6.40 -27.25 -3.26
CA LYS A 190 -6.87 -26.12 -4.06
C LYS A 190 -5.83 -25.75 -5.13
N PRO A 191 -6.25 -25.37 -6.34
CA PRO A 191 -5.32 -24.88 -7.35
C PRO A 191 -4.58 -23.63 -6.86
N ASN A 192 -3.26 -23.59 -7.05
CA ASN A 192 -2.45 -22.39 -6.80
C ASN A 192 -2.04 -21.73 -8.14
N ILE A 193 -1.27 -20.63 -8.07
CA ILE A 193 -0.83 -19.88 -9.24
C ILE A 193 -0.05 -20.74 -10.25
N ASP A 194 0.78 -21.68 -9.78
CA ASP A 194 1.56 -22.55 -10.66
C ASP A 194 0.68 -23.61 -11.31
N ASP A 195 -0.36 -24.10 -10.63
CA ASP A 195 -1.32 -25.04 -11.22
C ASP A 195 -2.08 -24.38 -12.37
N TYR A 196 -2.65 -23.18 -12.15
CA TYR A 196 -3.33 -22.43 -13.21
C TYR A 196 -2.44 -22.21 -14.42
N ARG A 197 -1.24 -21.66 -14.21
CA ARG A 197 -0.30 -21.37 -15.31
C ARG A 197 0.11 -22.63 -16.07
N LYS A 198 0.54 -23.68 -15.36
CA LYS A 198 1.00 -24.92 -16.01
C LYS A 198 -0.16 -25.64 -16.71
N MET A 199 -1.38 -25.56 -16.18
CA MET A 199 -2.55 -26.16 -16.82
C MET A 199 -2.98 -25.39 -18.06
N ASP A 200 -2.98 -24.06 -18.04
CA ASP A 200 -3.25 -23.27 -19.24
C ASP A 200 -2.22 -23.57 -20.34
N GLU A 201 -0.92 -23.61 -20.02
CA GLU A 201 0.13 -24.04 -20.95
C GLU A 201 -0.05 -25.49 -21.46
N ALA A 202 -0.54 -26.40 -20.62
CA ALA A 202 -0.79 -27.78 -21.01
C ALA A 202 -2.02 -27.89 -21.92
N MET A 203 -3.09 -27.13 -21.64
CA MET A 203 -4.30 -27.09 -22.45
C MET A 203 -4.02 -26.62 -23.88
N GLU A 204 -3.17 -25.60 -24.06
CA GLU A 204 -2.73 -25.15 -25.40
C GLU A 204 -2.06 -26.27 -26.20
N LYS A 205 -1.20 -27.07 -25.53
CA LYS A 205 -0.54 -28.24 -26.14
C LYS A 205 -1.55 -29.35 -26.46
N MET A 206 -2.50 -29.61 -25.56
CA MET A 206 -3.55 -30.59 -25.77
C MET A 206 -4.44 -30.21 -26.95
N VAL A 207 -4.88 -28.95 -27.04
CA VAL A 207 -5.66 -28.43 -28.18
C VAL A 207 -4.90 -28.62 -29.49
N THR A 208 -3.61 -28.26 -29.51
CA THR A 208 -2.76 -28.46 -30.70
C THR A 208 -2.69 -29.93 -31.11
N PHE A 209 -2.59 -30.85 -30.15
CA PHE A 209 -2.59 -32.29 -30.39
C PHE A 209 -3.93 -32.78 -30.95
N PHE A 210 -5.05 -32.47 -30.28
CA PHE A 210 -6.37 -32.95 -30.67
C PHE A 210 -6.83 -32.36 -32.02
N ASN A 211 -6.56 -31.09 -32.29
CA ASN A 211 -6.85 -30.49 -33.60
C ASN A 211 -6.13 -31.20 -34.76
N LYS A 212 -4.95 -31.77 -34.51
CA LYS A 212 -4.17 -32.48 -35.53
C LYS A 212 -4.53 -33.96 -35.65
N HIS A 213 -4.93 -34.59 -34.55
CA HIS A 213 -5.00 -36.05 -34.47
C HIS A 213 -6.39 -36.62 -34.18
N ALA A 214 -7.33 -35.86 -33.61
CA ALA A 214 -8.62 -36.38 -33.16
C ALA A 214 -9.44 -37.02 -34.29
N GLU A 215 -9.49 -36.40 -35.48
CA GLU A 215 -10.20 -36.96 -36.65
C GLU A 215 -9.61 -38.31 -37.08
N SER A 216 -8.27 -38.44 -37.04
CA SER A 216 -7.57 -39.68 -37.42
C SER A 216 -7.68 -40.78 -36.35
N LEU A 217 -7.79 -40.41 -35.08
CA LEU A 217 -7.93 -41.33 -33.95
C LEU A 217 -9.36 -41.85 -33.83
N GLY A 218 -10.34 -41.02 -34.21
CA GLY A 218 -11.75 -41.25 -33.93
C GLY A 218 -12.14 -40.83 -32.51
N GLU A 219 -13.39 -40.39 -32.35
CA GLU A 219 -13.91 -39.73 -31.15
C GLU A 219 -13.67 -40.53 -29.85
N LYS A 220 -13.90 -41.84 -29.89
CA LYS A 220 -13.73 -42.70 -28.71
C LYS A 220 -12.26 -42.74 -28.25
N ALA A 221 -11.33 -42.94 -29.19
CA ALA A 221 -9.91 -43.01 -28.88
C ALA A 221 -9.36 -41.64 -28.45
N ALA A 222 -9.84 -40.55 -29.05
CA ALA A 222 -9.48 -39.20 -28.63
C ALA A 222 -9.89 -38.92 -27.17
N ASN A 223 -11.11 -39.31 -26.78
CA ASN A 223 -11.54 -39.20 -25.38
C ASN A 223 -10.75 -40.11 -24.43
N GLU A 224 -10.42 -41.35 -24.82
CA GLU A 224 -9.57 -42.24 -24.02
C GLU A 224 -8.15 -41.67 -23.83
N VAL A 225 -7.57 -41.05 -24.86
CA VAL A 225 -6.28 -40.36 -24.76
C VAL A 225 -6.38 -39.16 -23.83
N TYR A 226 -7.45 -38.37 -23.92
CA TYR A 226 -7.68 -37.24 -23.03
C TYR A 226 -7.83 -37.68 -21.58
N ASP A 227 -8.61 -38.73 -21.31
CA ASP A 227 -8.78 -39.30 -19.98
C ASP A 227 -7.46 -39.81 -19.40
N PHE A 228 -6.62 -40.46 -20.22
CA PHE A 228 -5.28 -40.88 -19.83
C PHE A 228 -4.38 -39.68 -19.46
N MET A 229 -4.44 -38.60 -20.24
CA MET A 229 -3.70 -37.37 -19.93
C MET A 229 -4.22 -36.70 -18.64
N LYS A 230 -5.55 -36.60 -18.47
CA LYS A 230 -6.19 -35.97 -17.31
C LYS A 230 -5.95 -36.78 -16.03
N LYS A 231 -5.97 -38.11 -16.07
CA LYS A 231 -5.85 -38.95 -14.88
C LYS A 231 -4.41 -39.42 -14.67
N ASP A 232 -3.91 -40.28 -15.54
CA ASP A 232 -2.65 -40.99 -15.32
C ASP A 232 -1.42 -40.06 -15.42
N VAL A 233 -1.40 -39.14 -16.39
CA VAL A 233 -0.26 -38.22 -16.55
C VAL A 233 -0.21 -37.18 -15.44
N LEU A 234 -1.36 -36.60 -15.04
CA LEU A 234 -1.40 -35.63 -13.95
C LEU A 234 -1.09 -36.26 -12.60
N ASP A 235 -1.56 -37.48 -12.32
CA ASP A 235 -1.23 -38.18 -11.07
C ASP A 235 0.30 -38.43 -10.94
N LEU A 236 1.00 -38.60 -12.07
CA LEU A 236 2.47 -38.75 -12.10
C LEU A 236 3.24 -37.43 -12.02
N THR A 237 2.69 -36.33 -12.54
CA THR A 237 3.44 -35.07 -12.75
C THR A 237 3.09 -33.98 -11.74
N ALA A 238 1.88 -33.98 -11.19
CA ALA A 238 1.41 -33.03 -10.19
C ALA A 238 1.39 -33.61 -8.75
N GLU A 239 1.66 -34.92 -8.61
CA GLU A 239 1.76 -35.62 -7.33
C GLU A 239 0.58 -35.31 -6.39
N ALA A 240 0.84 -34.76 -5.19
CA ALA A 240 -0.18 -34.40 -4.21
C ALA A 240 -1.20 -33.35 -4.71
N ARG A 241 -0.89 -32.63 -5.80
CA ARG A 241 -1.74 -31.58 -6.39
C ARG A 241 -2.54 -32.05 -7.61
N ALA A 242 -2.50 -33.34 -7.96
CA ALA A 242 -3.17 -33.86 -9.14
C ALA A 242 -4.70 -33.65 -9.12
N GLU A 243 -5.34 -33.70 -7.96
CA GLU A 243 -6.77 -33.39 -7.82
C GLU A 243 -7.08 -31.92 -8.18
N ALA A 244 -6.34 -30.98 -7.59
CA ALA A 244 -6.46 -29.56 -7.88
C ALA A 244 -6.23 -29.26 -9.37
N ALA A 245 -5.16 -29.79 -9.97
CA ALA A 245 -4.88 -29.59 -11.40
C ALA A 245 -5.99 -30.16 -12.30
N ARG A 246 -6.52 -31.35 -11.98
CA ARG A 246 -7.64 -31.96 -12.73
C ARG A 246 -8.92 -31.14 -12.68
N SER A 247 -9.16 -30.43 -11.59
CA SER A 247 -10.36 -29.58 -11.43
C SER A 247 -10.40 -28.41 -12.43
N LEU A 248 -9.24 -28.01 -12.97
CA LEU A 248 -9.13 -26.96 -13.98
C LEU A 248 -9.41 -27.44 -15.40
N LEU A 249 -9.43 -28.76 -15.61
CA LEU A 249 -9.61 -29.37 -16.92
C LEU A 249 -11.09 -29.72 -17.18
N PRO A 250 -11.59 -29.53 -18.41
CA PRO A 250 -12.94 -29.90 -18.77
C PRO A 250 -13.14 -31.42 -18.72
N GLU A 251 -14.38 -31.88 -18.73
CA GLU A 251 -14.70 -33.31 -18.74
C GLU A 251 -14.27 -34.00 -20.04
N THR A 252 -14.23 -33.29 -21.17
CA THR A 252 -13.80 -33.81 -22.46
C THR A 252 -12.87 -32.82 -23.18
N TYR A 253 -12.10 -33.32 -24.16
CA TYR A 253 -11.14 -32.49 -24.91
C TYR A 253 -11.81 -31.35 -25.71
N HIS A 254 -13.11 -31.46 -26.02
CA HIS A 254 -13.86 -30.42 -26.74
C HIS A 254 -13.96 -29.10 -25.95
N GLY A 255 -13.90 -29.15 -24.62
CA GLY A 255 -13.98 -27.97 -23.77
C GLY A 255 -12.68 -27.15 -23.73
N LEU A 256 -11.55 -27.72 -24.17
CA LEU A 256 -10.24 -27.10 -24.01
C LEU A 256 -10.12 -25.78 -24.78
N GLN A 257 -10.62 -25.74 -26.02
CA GLN A 257 -10.56 -24.52 -26.84
C GLN A 257 -11.40 -23.39 -26.21
N ALA A 258 -12.57 -23.70 -25.67
CA ALA A 258 -13.42 -22.72 -25.02
C ALA A 258 -12.73 -22.07 -23.81
N ILE A 259 -11.95 -22.84 -23.03
CA ILE A 259 -11.16 -22.33 -21.90
C ILE A 259 -10.06 -21.38 -22.39
N ILE A 260 -9.33 -21.75 -23.45
CA ILE A 260 -8.29 -20.89 -24.03
C ILE A 260 -8.89 -19.61 -24.60
N ASP A 261 -10.03 -19.71 -25.30
CA ASP A 261 -10.69 -18.58 -25.97
C ASP A 261 -11.17 -17.51 -24.99
N VAL A 262 -11.55 -17.90 -23.77
CA VAL A 262 -11.95 -16.96 -22.70
C VAL A 262 -10.76 -16.44 -21.88
N GLY A 263 -9.54 -16.92 -22.15
CA GLY A 263 -8.31 -16.43 -21.52
C GLY A 263 -7.77 -17.29 -20.37
N GLY A 264 -8.14 -18.56 -20.30
CA GLY A 264 -7.57 -19.53 -19.35
C GLY A 264 -8.58 -20.12 -18.36
N SER A 265 -8.15 -21.14 -17.62
CA SER A 265 -9.01 -21.92 -16.71
C SER A 265 -9.61 -21.10 -15.58
N ALA A 266 -8.90 -20.10 -15.09
CA ALA A 266 -9.37 -19.23 -14.01
C ALA A 266 -10.56 -18.36 -14.46
N LEU A 267 -10.45 -17.70 -15.62
CA LEU A 267 -11.52 -16.87 -16.20
C LEU A 267 -12.71 -17.72 -16.66
N HIS A 268 -12.44 -18.91 -17.22
CA HIS A 268 -13.50 -19.84 -17.59
C HIS A 268 -14.36 -20.27 -16.38
N SER A 269 -13.72 -20.50 -15.23
CA SER A 269 -14.40 -20.90 -14.00
C SER A 269 -15.12 -19.72 -13.31
N ASN A 270 -14.72 -18.48 -13.63
CA ASN A 270 -15.21 -17.27 -12.98
C ASN A 270 -15.57 -16.19 -14.02
N PRO A 271 -16.56 -16.40 -14.90
CA PRO A 271 -16.88 -15.43 -15.96
C PRO A 271 -17.42 -14.10 -15.42
N GLU A 272 -17.96 -14.07 -14.20
CA GLU A 272 -18.56 -12.91 -13.53
C GLU A 272 -17.54 -11.82 -13.13
N VAL A 273 -16.23 -12.12 -13.22
CA VAL A 273 -15.13 -11.22 -12.88
C VAL A 273 -14.95 -10.09 -13.88
N VAL A 274 -15.62 -10.17 -15.03
CA VAL A 274 -15.66 -9.10 -16.03
C VAL A 274 -17.06 -8.52 -16.05
N LYS A 275 -17.22 -7.33 -15.46
CA LYS A 275 -18.51 -6.62 -15.43
C LYS A 275 -18.73 -5.81 -16.70
N ASP A 276 -20.00 -5.69 -17.11
CA ASP A 276 -20.39 -4.77 -18.17
C ASP A 276 -20.08 -3.32 -17.76
N MET A 277 -19.52 -2.55 -18.71
CA MET A 277 -19.11 -1.17 -18.44
C MET A 277 -20.30 -0.26 -18.10
N LYS A 278 -21.48 -0.47 -18.69
CA LYS A 278 -22.66 0.35 -18.35
C LYS A 278 -23.19 0.00 -16.97
N TRP A 279 -23.04 -1.26 -16.55
CA TRP A 279 -23.32 -1.66 -15.17
C TRP A 279 -22.37 -0.95 -14.20
N LEU A 280 -21.06 -0.94 -14.45
CA LEU A 280 -20.08 -0.24 -13.60
C LEU A 280 -20.33 1.27 -13.53
N GLU A 281 -20.68 1.91 -14.65
CA GLU A 281 -21.03 3.34 -14.70
C GLU A 281 -22.25 3.68 -13.83
N LYS A 282 -23.21 2.75 -13.72
CA LYS A 282 -24.45 2.94 -12.96
C LYS A 282 -24.29 2.56 -11.49
N GLU A 283 -23.74 1.38 -11.24
CA GLU A 283 -23.72 0.73 -9.92
C GLU A 283 -22.39 0.91 -9.20
N GLY A 284 -21.28 1.14 -9.90
CA GLY A 284 -19.98 1.40 -9.30
C GLY A 284 -19.80 2.84 -8.80
N TYR A 285 -18.77 3.04 -7.99
CA TYR A 285 -18.23 4.36 -7.64
C TYR A 285 -16.97 4.61 -8.43
N CYS A 286 -16.78 5.83 -8.93
CA CYS A 286 -15.51 6.18 -9.54
C CYS A 286 -14.44 6.45 -8.46
N GLN A 287 -13.34 5.69 -8.46
CA GLN A 287 -12.24 5.88 -7.51
C GLN A 287 -11.25 6.97 -7.93
N ASP A 288 -11.32 7.46 -9.18
CA ASP A 288 -10.40 8.45 -9.77
C ASP A 288 -11.00 9.86 -9.88
N ASN A 289 -11.88 10.23 -8.94
CA ASN A 289 -12.40 11.59 -8.83
C ASN A 289 -11.38 12.55 -8.20
N LEU A 290 -10.40 12.00 -7.46
CA LEU A 290 -9.41 12.73 -6.69
C LEU A 290 -8.00 12.36 -7.14
N VAL A 291 -7.07 13.31 -6.99
CA VAL A 291 -5.62 13.12 -7.13
C VAL A 291 -4.91 13.77 -5.97
N VAL A 292 -3.68 13.35 -5.67
CA VAL A 292 -2.87 13.92 -4.59
C VAL A 292 -2.27 15.23 -5.07
N GLY A 293 -2.28 16.26 -4.23
CA GLY A 293 -1.49 17.47 -4.40
C GLY A 293 -0.92 17.95 -3.07
N VAL A 294 -0.17 19.04 -3.11
CA VAL A 294 0.22 19.78 -1.90
C VAL A 294 -0.96 20.65 -1.45
N SER A 295 -1.30 20.62 -0.16
CA SER A 295 -2.38 21.44 0.38
C SER A 295 -2.05 22.93 0.28
N LYS A 296 -3.08 23.75 0.05
CA LYS A 296 -2.98 25.20 0.19
C LYS A 296 -3.16 25.67 1.63
N ILE A 297 -3.55 24.76 2.53
CA ILE A 297 -3.66 25.01 3.97
C ILE A 297 -2.27 24.86 4.58
N GLU A 298 -1.83 25.90 5.27
CA GLU A 298 -0.54 25.91 5.95
C GLU A 298 -0.45 24.74 6.95
N HIS A 299 0.67 24.03 6.94
CA HIS A 299 0.96 22.88 7.81
C HIS A 299 0.08 21.62 7.61
N ALA A 300 -0.80 21.58 6.61
CA ALA A 300 -1.66 20.42 6.34
C ALA A 300 -0.99 19.31 5.52
N GLY A 301 0.21 19.56 4.98
CA GLY A 301 0.93 18.56 4.18
C GLY A 301 0.29 18.39 2.79
N ARG A 302 -0.17 17.18 2.49
CA ARG A 302 -0.81 16.82 1.21
C ARG A 302 -2.33 17.01 1.27
N ALA A 303 -2.95 17.04 0.10
CA ALA A 303 -4.37 17.28 -0.09
C ALA A 303 -4.98 16.41 -1.18
N ALA A 304 -6.26 16.08 -1.00
CA ALA A 304 -7.12 15.56 -2.04
C ALA A 304 -7.57 16.70 -2.96
N ILE A 305 -7.21 16.61 -4.24
CA ILE A 305 -7.52 17.60 -5.28
C ILE A 305 -8.49 16.98 -6.28
N ALA A 306 -9.51 17.71 -6.68
CA ALA A 306 -10.46 17.24 -7.69
C ALA A 306 -9.76 17.01 -9.04
N ALA A 307 -9.79 15.77 -9.52
CA ALA A 307 -9.18 15.37 -10.81
C ALA A 307 -10.01 15.83 -12.02
N ARG A 308 -11.28 16.17 -11.78
CA ARG A 308 -12.29 16.58 -12.77
C ARG A 308 -13.30 17.53 -12.13
N ASP A 309 -14.14 18.16 -12.95
CA ASP A 309 -15.29 18.92 -12.44
C ASP A 309 -16.30 17.98 -11.80
N ILE A 310 -16.76 18.31 -10.59
CA ILE A 310 -17.76 17.55 -9.83
C ILE A 310 -18.94 18.48 -9.52
N LYS A 311 -20.16 18.06 -9.85
CA LYS A 311 -21.36 18.88 -9.63
C LYS A 311 -21.86 18.74 -8.20
N LYS A 312 -22.57 19.76 -7.75
CA LYS A 312 -23.31 19.72 -6.48
C LYS A 312 -24.20 18.47 -6.43
N GLY A 313 -24.11 17.71 -5.35
CA GLY A 313 -24.88 16.49 -5.12
C GLY A 313 -24.26 15.22 -5.68
N GLU A 314 -23.17 15.30 -6.45
CA GLU A 314 -22.42 14.13 -6.91
C GLU A 314 -21.50 13.59 -5.80
N VAL A 315 -21.28 12.27 -5.83
CA VAL A 315 -20.33 11.59 -4.95
C VAL A 315 -18.92 11.95 -5.39
N VAL A 316 -18.15 12.52 -4.46
CA VAL A 316 -16.74 12.85 -4.61
C VAL A 316 -15.88 11.61 -4.36
N ALA A 317 -16.08 10.95 -3.22
CA ALA A 317 -15.40 9.71 -2.86
C ALA A 317 -16.29 8.85 -1.96
N PRO A 318 -16.39 7.53 -2.19
CA PRO A 318 -16.99 6.60 -1.22
C PRO A 318 -16.03 6.38 -0.05
N MET A 319 -16.57 6.20 1.16
CA MET A 319 -15.84 5.86 2.38
C MET A 319 -16.43 4.59 2.99
N PRO A 320 -16.00 3.40 2.54
CA PRO A 320 -16.19 2.19 3.31
C PRO A 320 -15.64 2.38 4.72
N LEU A 321 -16.44 2.04 5.72
CA LEU A 321 -16.09 2.18 7.13
C LEU A 321 -15.63 0.84 7.66
N VAL A 322 -14.46 0.82 8.28
CA VAL A 322 -13.97 -0.35 9.04
C VAL A 322 -14.09 -0.02 10.52
N PRO A 323 -14.90 -0.77 11.30
CA PRO A 323 -15.10 -0.50 12.72
C PRO A 323 -13.87 -0.92 13.54
N ILE A 324 -13.49 -0.08 14.51
CA ILE A 324 -12.51 -0.35 15.54
C ILE A 324 -13.26 -0.34 16.87
N ILE A 325 -13.64 -1.54 17.34
CA ILE A 325 -14.39 -1.71 18.58
C ILE A 325 -13.54 -1.22 19.76
N LYS A 326 -14.15 -0.44 20.67
CA LYS A 326 -13.44 0.25 21.77
C LYS A 326 -12.24 1.08 21.28
N GLY A 327 -12.34 1.66 20.08
CA GLY A 327 -11.19 2.24 19.37
C GLY A 327 -10.41 3.30 20.15
N ARG A 328 -11.05 4.07 21.06
CA ARG A 328 -10.32 5.04 21.89
C ARG A 328 -9.32 4.38 22.84
N ASP A 329 -9.67 3.22 23.37
CA ASP A 329 -8.86 2.48 24.33
C ASP A 329 -7.78 1.70 23.55
N VAL A 330 -8.18 0.98 22.50
CA VAL A 330 -7.30 0.20 21.62
C VAL A 330 -6.19 1.03 20.97
N LEU A 331 -6.51 2.28 20.58
CA LEU A 331 -5.53 3.19 19.98
C LEU A 331 -4.72 4.00 21.03
N THR A 332 -4.79 3.63 22.31
CA THR A 332 -3.93 4.20 23.35
C THR A 332 -2.67 3.36 23.51
N MET A 333 -1.51 3.99 23.38
CA MET A 333 -0.23 3.39 23.75
C MET A 333 0.12 3.77 25.17
N THR A 334 0.68 2.83 25.93
CA THR A 334 1.08 3.04 27.32
C THR A 334 2.55 2.75 27.45
N ASP A 335 3.34 3.79 27.76
CA ASP A 335 4.78 3.69 27.97
C ASP A 335 5.07 3.68 29.48
N TYR A 336 5.69 2.61 29.95
CA TYR A 336 6.06 2.42 31.35
C TYR A 336 7.53 2.79 31.53
N ASP A 337 7.84 3.54 32.59
CA ASP A 337 9.22 3.82 32.95
C ASP A 337 9.82 2.58 33.63
N ASP A 338 10.55 1.77 32.87
CA ASP A 338 11.23 0.55 33.34
C ASP A 338 12.19 0.81 34.52
N GLU A 339 12.65 2.06 34.71
CA GLU A 339 13.56 2.43 35.80
C GLU A 339 12.83 2.89 37.08
N ASP A 340 11.55 3.26 36.99
CA ASP A 340 10.76 3.73 38.13
C ASP A 340 9.28 3.34 38.02
N GLU A 341 8.94 2.16 38.54
CA GLU A 341 7.56 1.64 38.62
C GLU A 341 6.58 2.57 39.34
N ASN A 342 7.06 3.55 40.12
CA ASN A 342 6.18 4.50 40.82
C ASN A 342 5.77 5.69 39.94
N LYS A 343 6.40 5.89 38.78
CA LYS A 343 5.96 6.93 37.86
C LYS A 343 4.71 6.47 37.13
N PRO A 344 3.69 7.35 37.02
CA PRO A 344 2.51 7.02 36.24
C PRO A 344 2.92 6.82 34.78
N PRO A 345 2.36 5.81 34.10
CA PRO A 345 2.71 5.54 32.73
C PRO A 345 2.31 6.71 31.82
N ILE A 346 3.10 6.93 30.77
CA ILE A 346 2.80 7.96 29.78
C ILE A 346 1.84 7.35 28.77
N LYS A 347 0.62 7.90 28.72
CA LYS A 347 -0.39 7.51 27.71
C LYS A 347 -0.26 8.39 26.48
N MET A 348 -0.16 7.75 25.32
CA MET A 348 -0.11 8.39 24.01
C MET A 348 -1.19 7.82 23.10
N LYS A 349 -1.50 8.50 22.01
CA LYS A 349 -2.44 8.00 20.99
C LYS A 349 -1.69 7.56 19.74
N GLN A 350 -2.10 6.41 19.19
CA GLN A 350 -1.62 5.89 17.91
C GLN A 350 -1.78 6.93 16.81
N PHE A 351 -0.88 6.93 15.85
CA PHE A 351 -0.92 7.86 14.71
C PHE A 351 -2.22 7.72 13.89
N LEU A 352 -2.76 6.50 13.80
CA LEU A 352 -4.07 6.20 13.19
C LEU A 352 -5.23 7.06 13.73
N THR A 353 -5.12 7.59 14.95
CA THR A 353 -6.12 8.49 15.57
C THR A 353 -6.46 9.69 14.66
N ASN A 354 -5.50 10.20 13.88
CA ASN A 354 -5.74 11.35 12.98
C ASN A 354 -6.58 11.02 11.74
N TYR A 355 -6.83 9.73 11.50
CA TYR A 355 -7.42 9.22 10.26
C TYR A 355 -8.73 8.45 10.52
N VAL A 356 -9.25 8.48 11.74
CA VAL A 356 -10.49 7.78 12.10
C VAL A 356 -11.61 8.76 12.42
N LEU A 357 -12.84 8.35 12.10
CA LEU A 357 -14.06 9.06 12.45
C LEU A 357 -14.51 8.67 13.86
N GLU A 358 -14.96 9.65 14.63
CA GLU A 358 -15.43 9.49 16.00
C GLU A 358 -16.78 10.18 16.21
N HIS A 359 -17.69 9.49 16.90
CA HIS A 359 -18.84 10.11 17.54
C HIS A 359 -18.70 10.01 19.08
N PRO A 360 -18.90 11.09 19.87
CA PRO A 360 -18.72 11.07 21.33
C PRO A 360 -19.62 10.08 22.04
N GLN A 361 -20.80 9.79 21.49
CA GLN A 361 -21.74 8.84 22.08
C GLN A 361 -21.54 7.39 21.60
N CYS A 362 -20.46 7.11 20.87
CA CYS A 362 -20.14 5.77 20.35
C CYS A 362 -18.79 5.30 20.88
N SER A 363 -18.69 4.04 21.33
CA SER A 363 -17.43 3.40 21.71
C SER A 363 -16.55 3.00 20.51
N VAL A 364 -17.13 2.91 19.32
CA VAL A 364 -16.48 2.49 18.07
C VAL A 364 -15.88 3.69 17.35
N LEU A 365 -14.65 3.54 16.85
CA LEU A 365 -14.04 4.44 15.88
C LEU A 365 -14.14 3.81 14.49
N PHE A 366 -14.21 4.62 13.44
CA PHE A 366 -14.33 4.12 12.07
C PHE A 366 -13.17 4.58 11.20
N PHE A 367 -12.42 3.64 10.62
CA PHE A 367 -11.44 3.96 9.60
C PHE A 367 -12.14 4.08 8.23
N PRO A 368 -12.11 5.27 7.58
CA PRO A 368 -12.74 5.49 6.28
C PRO A 368 -11.81 5.07 5.14
N ALA A 369 -11.84 3.79 4.77
CA ALA A 369 -10.93 3.14 3.82
C ALA A 369 -11.24 3.44 2.33
N GLY A 370 -11.78 4.61 2.04
CA GLY A 370 -12.06 5.06 0.67
C GLY A 370 -10.80 5.48 -0.10
N PRO A 371 -10.86 5.57 -1.44
CA PRO A 371 -9.75 6.10 -2.22
C PRO A 371 -9.50 7.55 -1.84
N MET A 372 -8.24 7.88 -1.49
CA MET A 372 -7.76 9.25 -1.27
C MET A 372 -8.37 9.99 -0.07
N THR A 373 -9.20 9.32 0.74
CA THR A 373 -9.92 9.93 1.86
C THR A 373 -8.98 10.48 2.93
N SER A 374 -7.85 9.79 3.13
CA SER A 374 -6.76 10.18 4.05
C SER A 374 -6.09 11.51 3.70
N PHE A 375 -6.30 12.05 2.49
CA PHE A 375 -5.76 13.34 2.07
C PHE A 375 -6.77 14.49 2.12
N ILE A 376 -8.04 14.23 2.45
CA ILE A 376 -9.04 15.29 2.55
C ILE A 376 -8.75 16.09 3.82
N ASN A 377 -8.63 17.41 3.75
CA ASN A 377 -8.27 18.23 4.91
C ASN A 377 -9.49 18.90 5.57
N HIS A 378 -9.30 19.38 6.79
CA HIS A 378 -10.29 20.21 7.49
C HIS A 378 -10.57 21.52 6.73
N GLY A 379 -11.84 21.76 6.39
CA GLY A 379 -12.30 23.00 5.76
C GLY A 379 -13.09 23.94 6.67
N GLY A 380 -13.66 23.42 7.77
CA GLY A 380 -14.66 24.13 8.57
C GLY A 380 -15.73 24.76 7.68
N LYS A 381 -15.93 26.07 7.78
CA LYS A 381 -16.88 26.83 6.94
C LYS A 381 -16.58 26.81 5.43
N LYS A 382 -15.35 26.46 5.03
CA LYS A 382 -14.94 26.32 3.62
C LYS A 382 -15.13 24.91 3.09
N ALA A 383 -15.58 23.97 3.92
CA ALA A 383 -15.87 22.61 3.49
C ALA A 383 -16.81 22.60 2.27
N ASN A 384 -16.45 21.80 1.28
CA ASN A 384 -17.17 21.69 0.00
C ASN A 384 -17.76 20.29 -0.21
N VAL A 385 -17.60 19.39 0.77
CA VAL A 385 -18.25 18.08 0.83
C VAL A 385 -18.95 17.86 2.17
N LYS A 386 -19.89 16.91 2.18
CA LYS A 386 -20.57 16.41 3.39
C LYS A 386 -20.74 14.90 3.32
N MET A 387 -20.94 14.26 4.47
CA MET A 387 -21.26 12.84 4.53
C MET A 387 -22.73 12.58 4.15
N ALA A 388 -22.97 11.46 3.47
CA ALA A 388 -24.29 10.90 3.24
C ALA A 388 -24.17 9.38 3.14
N TRP A 389 -25.16 8.63 3.62
CA TRP A 389 -25.15 7.18 3.47
C TRP A 389 -25.28 6.75 2.01
N SER A 390 -24.54 5.70 1.63
CA SER A 390 -24.63 5.09 0.31
C SER A 390 -26.06 4.68 -0.03
N THR A 391 -26.40 4.79 -1.31
CA THR A 391 -27.67 4.34 -1.88
C THR A 391 -27.49 3.20 -2.89
N LYS A 392 -26.31 2.56 -2.93
CA LYS A 392 -26.05 1.48 -3.87
C LYS A 392 -26.89 0.26 -3.53
N SER A 393 -27.49 -0.38 -4.53
CA SER A 393 -28.44 -1.47 -4.30
C SER A 393 -27.80 -2.76 -3.79
N TRP A 394 -26.50 -2.91 -4.01
CA TRP A 394 -25.70 -4.05 -3.56
C TRP A 394 -25.16 -3.88 -2.13
N SER A 395 -25.44 -2.76 -1.44
CA SER A 395 -24.97 -2.49 -0.09
C SER A 395 -26.13 -2.55 0.91
N ASP A 396 -25.98 -3.28 2.01
CA ASP A 396 -27.00 -3.37 3.08
C ASP A 396 -26.76 -2.37 4.22
N VAL A 397 -26.48 -1.10 3.86
CA VAL A 397 -26.36 0.02 4.81
C VAL A 397 -27.49 0.08 5.81
N LYS A 398 -28.72 -0.23 5.38
CA LYS A 398 -29.90 -0.14 6.24
C LYS A 398 -29.91 -1.20 7.35
N ALA A 399 -29.34 -2.38 7.11
CA ALA A 399 -29.14 -3.37 8.16
C ALA A 399 -28.03 -2.91 9.12
N ALA A 400 -26.88 -2.50 8.60
CA ALA A 400 -25.76 -2.02 9.43
C ALA A 400 -26.15 -0.85 10.35
N GLN A 401 -26.92 0.12 9.85
CA GLN A 401 -27.43 1.26 10.63
C GLN A 401 -28.33 0.86 11.82
N LYS A 402 -28.94 -0.32 11.78
CA LYS A 402 -29.83 -0.82 12.85
C LYS A 402 -29.13 -1.80 13.78
N ALA A 403 -27.95 -2.29 13.40
CA ALA A 403 -27.15 -3.19 14.20
C ALA A 403 -26.64 -2.47 15.45
N SER A 404 -26.45 -3.23 16.51
CA SER A 404 -25.71 -2.77 17.69
C SER A 404 -24.21 -2.66 17.37
N THR A 405 -23.46 -1.93 18.20
CA THR A 405 -22.02 -1.74 18.01
C THR A 405 -21.23 -3.04 17.96
N ASP A 406 -21.66 -4.05 18.74
CA ASP A 406 -21.00 -5.35 18.86
C ASP A 406 -21.24 -6.24 17.63
N GLU A 407 -22.29 -5.96 16.86
CA GLU A 407 -22.60 -6.67 15.62
C GLU A 407 -21.90 -6.07 14.39
N LEU A 408 -21.32 -4.86 14.49
CA LEU A 408 -20.66 -4.19 13.37
C LEU A 408 -19.52 -4.99 12.71
N PRO A 409 -18.69 -5.75 13.46
CA PRO A 409 -17.67 -6.60 12.85
C PRO A 409 -18.22 -7.72 11.96
N LEU A 410 -19.51 -8.05 12.06
CA LEU A 410 -20.16 -9.07 11.24
C LEU A 410 -20.57 -8.53 9.86
N PHE A 411 -20.55 -7.21 9.66
CA PHE A 411 -20.89 -6.58 8.39
C PHE A 411 -19.67 -6.45 7.49
N SER A 412 -19.88 -6.66 6.19
CA SER A 412 -18.87 -6.39 5.19
C SER A 412 -18.61 -4.89 5.11
N SER A 413 -17.39 -4.49 4.72
CA SER A 413 -17.11 -3.09 4.37
C SER A 413 -17.97 -2.61 3.19
N ALA A 414 -18.51 -3.53 2.39
CA ALA A 414 -19.51 -3.27 1.37
C ALA A 414 -20.86 -2.78 1.93
N ASP A 415 -21.19 -3.09 3.19
CA ASP A 415 -22.45 -2.72 3.85
C ASP A 415 -22.36 -1.44 4.68
N MET A 416 -21.15 -0.93 4.92
CA MET A 416 -20.94 0.26 5.75
C MET A 416 -20.26 1.35 4.94
N ILE A 417 -20.97 1.96 3.99
CA ILE A 417 -20.40 2.99 3.11
C ILE A 417 -21.05 4.36 3.34
N ILE A 418 -20.21 5.34 3.68
CA ILE A 418 -20.55 6.76 3.66
C ILE A 418 -19.98 7.39 2.40
N ASP A 419 -20.81 8.08 1.62
CA ASP A 419 -20.38 8.90 0.51
C ASP A 419 -20.01 10.32 0.98
N LEU A 420 -18.87 10.83 0.51
CA LEU A 420 -18.60 12.25 0.51
C LEU A 420 -19.28 12.88 -0.71
N VAL A 421 -20.28 13.74 -0.46
CA VAL A 421 -21.10 14.36 -1.49
C VAL A 421 -20.78 15.85 -1.59
N ALA A 422 -20.60 16.34 -2.82
CA ALA A 422 -20.29 17.74 -3.07
C ALA A 422 -21.45 18.65 -2.65
N THR A 423 -21.19 19.65 -1.79
CA THR A 423 -22.22 20.61 -1.31
C THR A 423 -22.45 21.77 -2.30
N ARG A 424 -21.54 21.92 -3.24
CA ARG A 424 -21.56 22.85 -4.38
C ARG A 424 -20.80 22.24 -5.55
N ASN A 425 -20.78 22.92 -6.70
CA ASN A 425 -19.87 22.52 -7.77
C ASN A 425 -18.41 22.71 -7.31
N ILE A 426 -17.57 21.71 -7.60
CA ILE A 426 -16.13 21.68 -7.32
C ILE A 426 -15.42 21.62 -8.67
N LYS A 427 -14.43 22.50 -8.89
CA LYS A 427 -13.70 22.55 -10.16
C LYS A 427 -12.49 21.64 -10.15
N LYS A 428 -12.12 21.11 -11.33
CA LYS A 428 -10.83 20.42 -11.52
C LYS A 428 -9.69 21.28 -10.96
N GLY A 429 -8.82 20.68 -10.15
CA GLY A 429 -7.71 21.37 -9.48
C GLY A 429 -8.08 22.07 -8.16
N GLU A 430 -9.35 22.02 -7.74
CA GLU A 430 -9.78 22.54 -6.44
C GLU A 430 -9.52 21.50 -5.33
N GLU A 431 -9.08 21.98 -4.16
CA GLU A 431 -8.91 21.13 -2.97
C GLU A 431 -10.28 20.74 -2.39
N VAL A 432 -10.43 19.45 -2.09
CA VAL A 432 -11.62 18.91 -1.44
C VAL A 432 -11.43 18.98 0.07
N LEU A 433 -12.42 19.58 0.73
CA LEU A 433 -12.35 19.93 2.15
C LEU A 433 -13.59 19.44 2.88
N PHE A 434 -13.37 18.73 3.98
CA PHE A 434 -14.40 18.21 4.86
C PHE A 434 -14.40 18.96 6.21
N ASP A 435 -15.56 19.10 6.85
CA ASP A 435 -15.63 19.72 8.18
C ASP A 435 -15.38 18.68 9.28
N TYR A 436 -14.16 18.66 9.82
CA TYR A 436 -13.79 17.76 10.93
C TYR A 436 -14.45 18.11 12.27
N GLY A 437 -15.20 19.21 12.35
CA GLY A 437 -15.88 19.64 13.57
C GLY A 437 -15.09 20.64 14.40
N ASN A 438 -15.82 21.34 15.29
CA ASN A 438 -15.26 22.43 16.10
C ASN A 438 -14.25 21.93 17.14
N ASP A 439 -14.44 20.74 17.70
CA ASP A 439 -13.54 20.18 18.73
C ASP A 439 -12.14 19.98 18.15
N TRP A 440 -12.06 19.38 16.95
CA TRP A 440 -10.80 19.25 16.21
C TRP A 440 -10.17 20.62 15.92
N ALA A 441 -10.97 21.58 15.42
CA ALA A 441 -10.47 22.92 15.09
C ALA A 441 -9.92 23.66 16.31
N ASN A 442 -10.58 23.52 17.46
CA ASN A 442 -10.13 24.10 18.73
C ASN A 442 -8.81 23.45 19.18
N ALA A 443 -8.74 22.12 19.16
CA ALA A 443 -7.53 21.37 19.52
C ALA A 443 -6.34 21.73 18.62
N TRP A 444 -6.56 21.84 17.31
CA TRP A 444 -5.52 22.23 16.36
C TRP A 444 -5.02 23.67 16.62
N ASN A 445 -5.94 24.61 16.82
CA ASN A 445 -5.57 26.00 17.13
C ASN A 445 -4.77 26.11 18.42
N GLU A 446 -5.13 25.34 19.46
CA GLU A 446 -4.38 25.25 20.70
C GLU A 446 -2.98 24.65 20.49
N HIS A 447 -2.89 23.55 19.74
CA HIS A 447 -1.64 22.91 19.36
C HIS A 447 -0.68 23.88 18.65
N VAL A 448 -1.16 24.55 17.60
CA VAL A 448 -0.37 25.54 16.84
C VAL A 448 0.10 26.69 17.74
N LYS A 449 -0.78 27.21 18.61
CA LYS A 449 -0.46 28.29 19.54
C LYS A 449 0.64 27.88 20.53
N ASN A 450 0.61 26.63 20.99
CA ASN A 450 1.54 26.11 21.99
C ASN A 450 2.82 25.52 21.37
N TRP A 451 2.86 25.26 20.07
CA TRP A 451 3.95 24.58 19.38
C TRP A 451 5.35 25.16 19.68
N LYS A 452 5.51 26.48 19.55
CA LYS A 452 6.81 27.15 19.81
C LYS A 452 7.28 26.97 21.25
N LYS A 453 6.36 26.84 22.21
CA LYS A 453 6.69 26.58 23.61
C LYS A 453 7.09 25.12 23.79
N LEU A 454 6.36 24.19 23.15
CA LEU A 454 6.63 22.75 23.19
C LEU A 454 7.98 22.37 22.54
N THR A 455 8.44 23.15 21.56
CA THR A 455 9.66 22.86 20.80
C THR A 455 10.88 23.69 21.21
N LYS A 456 10.74 24.65 22.13
CA LYS A 456 11.79 25.62 22.48
C LYS A 456 13.13 24.97 22.84
N ASP A 457 13.09 23.93 23.66
CA ASP A 457 14.29 23.25 24.18
C ASP A 457 14.47 21.85 23.55
N ALA A 458 13.70 21.55 22.50
CA ALA A 458 13.73 20.24 21.88
C ALA A 458 14.85 20.09 20.88
N LYS A 459 15.55 18.96 20.94
CA LYS A 459 16.49 18.52 19.92
C LYS A 459 15.73 17.80 18.80
N LEU A 460 15.14 18.59 17.90
CA LEU A 460 14.52 18.05 16.70
C LEU A 460 15.61 17.60 15.72
N SER A 461 15.35 16.51 15.00
CA SER A 461 16.21 16.01 13.93
C SER A 461 15.42 15.89 12.63
N LYS A 462 16.11 16.05 11.49
CA LYS A 462 15.53 15.81 10.17
C LYS A 462 15.12 14.35 10.04
N SER A 463 13.92 14.08 9.54
CA SER A 463 13.50 12.73 9.19
C SER A 463 14.24 12.20 7.96
N ALA A 464 14.12 10.90 7.71
CA ALA A 464 14.59 10.30 6.46
C ALA A 464 13.95 10.96 5.23
N MET A 465 12.71 11.45 5.33
CA MET A 465 12.02 12.15 4.24
C MET A 465 12.81 13.37 3.75
N VAL A 466 13.21 14.22 4.70
CA VAL A 466 13.96 15.45 4.40
C VAL A 466 15.34 15.11 3.88
N LEU A 467 16.04 14.17 4.52
CA LEU A 467 17.41 13.80 4.12
C LEU A 467 17.44 13.15 2.74
N ASN A 468 16.52 12.23 2.44
CA ASN A 468 16.44 11.60 1.13
C ASN A 468 16.10 12.60 0.02
N ASP A 469 15.28 13.62 0.29
CA ASP A 469 15.00 14.66 -0.70
C ASP A 469 16.23 15.51 -1.04
N GLU A 470 17.21 15.64 -0.12
CA GLU A 470 18.49 16.28 -0.43
C GLU A 470 19.35 15.48 -1.41
N HIS A 471 19.18 14.15 -1.44
CA HIS A 471 19.98 13.23 -2.27
C HIS A 471 19.24 12.82 -3.56
N HIS A 472 17.93 12.63 -3.48
CA HIS A 472 17.07 12.05 -4.53
C HIS A 472 15.97 13.00 -5.02
N GLY A 473 15.92 14.24 -4.54
CA GLY A 473 14.86 15.18 -4.87
C GLY A 473 14.76 15.47 -6.37
N VAL A 474 13.55 15.37 -6.93
CA VAL A 474 13.31 15.61 -8.36
C VAL A 474 13.63 17.07 -8.71
N GLY A 475 14.39 17.27 -9.78
CA GLY A 475 14.78 18.62 -10.22
C GLY A 475 15.87 19.27 -9.38
N LYS A 476 16.47 18.55 -8.42
CA LYS A 476 17.64 18.98 -7.66
C LYS A 476 18.89 18.28 -8.19
N THR A 477 20.03 18.97 -8.08
CA THR A 477 21.34 18.33 -8.24
C THR A 477 21.50 17.29 -7.15
N ALA A 478 21.71 16.03 -7.54
CA ALA A 478 21.93 14.94 -6.60
C ALA A 478 23.15 15.23 -5.73
N LYS A 479 22.97 15.31 -4.41
CA LYS A 479 24.09 15.42 -3.48
C LYS A 479 24.63 14.04 -3.17
N PRO A 480 25.96 13.85 -3.08
CA PRO A 480 26.49 12.57 -2.68
C PRO A 480 26.17 12.27 -1.21
N PHE A 481 25.94 10.99 -0.88
CA PHE A 481 25.93 10.54 0.52
C PHE A 481 27.33 10.69 1.16
N PRO A 482 27.40 11.05 2.45
CA PRO A 482 28.67 11.17 3.18
C PRO A 482 29.33 9.81 3.36
N THR A 483 30.67 9.77 3.29
CA THR A 483 31.44 8.58 3.67
C THR A 483 31.60 8.50 5.19
N SER A 484 32.01 7.35 5.72
CA SER A 484 32.21 7.11 7.15
C SER A 484 33.30 7.98 7.79
N SER A 485 34.12 8.66 6.98
CA SER A 485 35.14 9.61 7.44
C SER A 485 34.67 11.08 7.36
N GLU A 486 33.54 11.34 6.73
CA GLU A 486 32.95 12.67 6.59
C GLU A 486 31.94 12.92 7.72
N GLU A 487 31.80 14.19 8.13
CA GLU A 487 30.77 14.56 9.10
C GLU A 487 29.38 14.43 8.46
N SER A 488 28.51 13.66 9.10
CA SER A 488 27.13 13.46 8.64
C SER A 488 26.22 14.52 9.25
N ILE A 489 25.41 15.17 8.41
CA ILE A 489 24.32 16.04 8.87
C ILE A 489 23.10 15.23 9.35
N ALA A 490 23.11 13.92 9.11
CA ALA A 490 22.06 13.02 9.57
C ALA A 490 22.17 12.85 11.08
N GLY A 491 21.06 13.04 11.79
CA GLY A 491 21.00 12.82 13.24
C GLY A 491 21.01 11.33 13.59
N ASP A 492 21.09 11.03 14.89
CA ASP A 492 21.08 9.66 15.40
C ASP A 492 19.73 8.95 15.19
N ASN A 493 18.70 9.66 14.73
CA ASN A 493 17.36 9.16 14.42
C ASN A 493 17.27 8.47 13.05
N VAL A 494 18.29 8.51 12.20
CA VAL A 494 18.23 7.80 10.91
C VAL A 494 19.43 6.87 10.73
N GLN A 495 19.31 5.96 9.78
CA GLN A 495 20.41 5.12 9.33
C GLN A 495 20.40 4.99 7.81
N LEU A 496 21.56 4.72 7.22
CA LEU A 496 21.68 4.40 5.81
C LEU A 496 21.34 2.93 5.59
N MET A 497 20.42 2.70 4.65
CA MET A 497 20.06 1.39 4.13
C MET A 497 20.49 1.32 2.66
N CYS A 498 21.13 0.22 2.30
CA CYS A 498 21.56 -0.06 0.94
C CYS A 498 20.84 -1.30 0.41
N HIS A 499 20.39 -1.26 -0.85
CA HIS A 499 19.96 -2.47 -1.55
C HIS A 499 21.18 -3.14 -2.20
N VAL A 500 21.66 -4.20 -1.55
CA VAL A 500 22.95 -4.81 -1.86
C VAL A 500 22.75 -6.19 -2.46
N LEU A 501 22.84 -6.25 -3.80
CA LEU A 501 22.93 -7.48 -4.56
C LEU A 501 24.32 -7.59 -5.16
N TYR A 502 24.94 -8.76 -5.05
CA TYR A 502 26.29 -8.98 -5.54
C TYR A 502 26.47 -10.39 -6.08
N ASP A 503 27.40 -10.51 -7.03
CA ASP A 503 27.74 -11.76 -7.69
C ASP A 503 28.89 -12.44 -6.94
N GLU A 504 28.61 -13.56 -6.26
CA GLU A 504 29.58 -14.28 -5.46
C GLU A 504 30.76 -14.83 -6.29
N ASP A 505 30.54 -15.08 -7.58
CA ASP A 505 31.55 -15.61 -8.49
C ASP A 505 32.56 -14.55 -8.94
N LYS A 506 32.22 -13.26 -8.79
CA LYS A 506 33.08 -12.12 -9.15
C LYS A 506 33.83 -11.52 -7.97
N ILE A 507 34.23 -12.37 -7.02
CA ILE A 507 34.97 -11.96 -5.82
C ILE A 507 36.35 -11.38 -6.13
N GLU A 508 36.59 -10.18 -5.63
CA GLU A 508 37.92 -9.56 -5.54
C GLU A 508 38.42 -9.60 -4.10
N ARG A 509 39.75 -9.59 -3.89
CA ARG A 509 40.35 -9.59 -2.56
C ARG A 509 41.19 -8.33 -2.36
N ARG A 510 40.78 -7.48 -1.43
CA ARG A 510 41.54 -6.30 -1.01
C ARG A 510 42.43 -6.64 0.19
N ARG A 511 43.72 -6.31 0.12
CA ARG A 511 44.65 -6.48 1.25
C ARG A 511 44.52 -5.30 2.20
N ASN A 512 44.28 -5.59 3.48
CA ASN A 512 44.17 -4.61 4.54
C ASN A 512 45.56 -4.25 5.10
N GLN A 513 45.64 -3.16 5.86
CA GLN A 513 46.91 -2.68 6.47
C GLN A 513 47.48 -3.70 7.47
N ASP A 514 46.62 -4.46 8.16
CA ASP A 514 46.99 -5.54 9.08
C ASP A 514 47.41 -6.85 8.37
N GLY A 515 47.42 -6.86 7.03
CA GLY A 515 47.75 -8.03 6.21
C GLY A 515 46.59 -8.98 5.95
N SER A 516 45.42 -8.79 6.57
CA SER A 516 44.21 -9.57 6.28
C SER A 516 43.64 -9.27 4.89
N ARG A 517 42.70 -10.09 4.41
CA ARG A 517 42.04 -9.88 3.11
C ARG A 517 40.53 -9.71 3.30
N THR A 518 40.00 -8.62 2.78
CA THR A 518 38.57 -8.35 2.71
C THR A 518 38.04 -8.76 1.35
N LYS A 519 36.89 -9.45 1.33
CA LYS A 519 36.20 -9.82 0.10
C LYS A 519 35.48 -8.60 -0.45
N VAL A 520 35.65 -8.31 -1.73
CA VAL A 520 35.00 -7.20 -2.42
C VAL A 520 34.22 -7.77 -3.59
N TYR A 521 32.91 -7.50 -3.63
CA TYR A 521 32.05 -7.97 -4.70
C TYR A 521 31.54 -6.79 -5.52
N PRO A 522 31.42 -6.91 -6.85
CA PRO A 522 30.73 -5.90 -7.64
C PRO A 522 29.23 -5.95 -7.35
N TRP A 523 28.62 -4.79 -7.17
CA TRP A 523 27.17 -4.68 -7.19
C TRP A 523 26.64 -5.16 -8.55
N ILE A 524 25.55 -5.91 -8.53
CA ILE A 524 24.84 -6.30 -9.74
C ILE A 524 23.44 -5.69 -9.72
N PRO A 525 22.96 -5.18 -10.87
CA PRO A 525 21.56 -4.85 -10.98
C PRO A 525 20.73 -6.10 -10.78
N HIS A 526 19.55 -5.92 -10.21
CA HIS A 526 18.57 -6.99 -10.16
C HIS A 526 18.34 -7.52 -11.60
N PRO A 527 18.29 -8.84 -11.86
CA PRO A 527 18.01 -9.36 -13.20
C PRO A 527 16.79 -8.67 -13.83
N THR A 528 17.04 -7.93 -14.92
CA THR A 528 16.10 -7.00 -15.58
C THR A 528 15.35 -7.63 -16.75
N SER A 529 15.56 -8.91 -17.04
CA SER A 529 14.96 -9.60 -18.20
C SER A 529 14.26 -10.90 -17.83
N GLY A 530 13.11 -11.14 -18.48
CA GLY A 530 12.32 -12.38 -18.42
C GLY A 530 11.08 -12.34 -17.52
N GLU A 531 10.34 -13.44 -17.53
CA GLU A 531 9.15 -13.71 -16.68
C GLU A 531 9.43 -13.52 -15.17
N ASN A 532 10.71 -13.57 -14.77
CA ASN A 532 11.16 -13.38 -13.39
C ASN A 532 11.05 -11.93 -12.89
N ARG A 533 10.83 -10.93 -13.78
CA ARG A 533 10.76 -9.50 -13.41
C ARG A 533 9.77 -9.23 -12.26
N LEU A 534 8.63 -9.93 -12.24
CA LEU A 534 7.61 -9.74 -11.19
C LEU A 534 8.06 -10.27 -9.83
N LYS A 535 8.63 -11.48 -9.77
CA LYS A 535 9.22 -12.04 -8.53
C LYS A 535 10.34 -11.16 -7.96
N THR A 536 10.95 -10.33 -8.80
CA THR A 536 12.13 -9.53 -8.48
C THR A 536 11.88 -8.03 -8.26
N ASP A 537 10.88 -7.42 -8.90
CA ASP A 537 10.38 -6.11 -8.50
C ASP A 537 9.66 -6.22 -7.13
N LEU A 538 9.10 -7.40 -6.83
CA LEU A 538 8.77 -7.85 -5.47
C LEU A 538 10.00 -7.91 -4.54
N ALA A 539 11.21 -8.23 -5.02
CA ALA A 539 12.42 -8.31 -4.19
C ALA A 539 13.06 -6.92 -3.88
N VAL A 540 12.66 -5.86 -4.58
CA VAL A 540 12.93 -4.47 -4.16
C VAL A 540 12.14 -4.10 -2.89
N ARG A 541 11.12 -4.88 -2.51
CA ARG A 541 10.17 -4.62 -1.41
C ARG A 541 10.69 -4.89 0.02
N GLY A 542 11.99 -5.10 0.22
CA GLY A 542 12.57 -5.10 1.57
C GLY A 542 13.58 -6.21 1.86
N ILE A 543 13.49 -7.33 1.13
CA ILE A 543 14.23 -8.58 1.43
C ILE A 543 15.76 -8.41 1.35
N ASN A 544 16.25 -7.46 0.54
CA ASN A 544 17.70 -7.20 0.40
C ASN A 544 18.12 -5.78 0.82
N ARG A 545 17.34 -5.12 1.70
CA ARG A 545 17.76 -3.86 2.31
C ARG A 545 18.46 -4.16 3.63
N MET A 546 19.66 -3.64 3.78
CA MET A 546 20.40 -3.80 5.02
C MET A 546 21.12 -2.50 5.37
N GLY A 547 21.35 -2.30 6.66
CA GLY A 547 22.15 -1.19 7.15
C GLY A 547 23.50 -1.19 6.44
N CYS A 548 24.05 -0.02 6.14
CA CYS A 548 25.34 0.06 5.44
C CYS A 548 26.16 1.27 5.86
N GLU A 549 27.48 1.10 5.83
CA GLU A 549 28.45 2.18 5.92
C GLU A 549 29.01 2.47 4.53
N ILE A 550 29.09 3.74 4.14
CA ILE A 550 29.74 4.15 2.89
C ILE A 550 31.21 4.41 3.18
N LEU A 551 32.11 3.63 2.59
CA LEU A 551 33.55 3.76 2.82
C LEU A 551 34.23 4.65 1.79
N GLU A 552 33.86 4.47 0.53
CA GLU A 552 34.45 5.20 -0.59
C GLU A 552 33.36 5.66 -1.55
N ARG A 553 33.61 6.79 -2.20
CA ARG A 553 32.75 7.40 -3.20
C ARG A 553 33.59 7.70 -4.44
N THR A 554 33.05 7.36 -5.61
CA THR A 554 33.59 7.73 -6.92
C THR A 554 32.50 8.36 -7.77
N GLY A 555 32.89 8.98 -8.89
CA GLY A 555 31.98 9.72 -9.76
C GLY A 555 31.68 11.15 -9.29
N ASP A 556 30.82 11.82 -10.02
CA ASP A 556 30.40 13.21 -9.83
C ASP A 556 28.96 13.39 -10.32
N GLU A 557 28.44 14.62 -10.29
CA GLU A 557 27.11 14.95 -10.77
C GLU A 557 26.88 14.56 -12.24
N ALA A 558 27.90 14.66 -13.09
CA ALA A 558 27.79 14.39 -14.52
C ALA A 558 27.81 12.88 -14.83
N ASN A 559 28.58 12.11 -14.07
CA ASN A 559 28.81 10.69 -14.30
C ASN A 559 28.01 9.77 -13.35
N GLY A 560 27.30 10.35 -12.40
CA GLY A 560 26.60 9.66 -11.33
C GLY A 560 27.56 9.18 -10.23
N TYR A 561 27.12 9.24 -8.98
CA TYR A 561 27.90 8.73 -7.86
C TYR A 561 27.82 7.20 -7.76
N LYS A 562 28.96 6.60 -7.43
CA LYS A 562 29.08 5.17 -7.11
C LYS A 562 29.81 4.98 -5.80
N TYR A 563 29.43 3.95 -5.07
CA TYR A 563 29.89 3.75 -3.70
C TYR A 563 30.56 2.40 -3.51
N VAL A 564 31.50 2.36 -2.57
CA VAL A 564 31.94 1.13 -1.91
C VAL A 564 31.31 1.11 -0.53
N VAL A 565 30.41 0.16 -0.31
CA VAL A 565 29.66 0.05 0.94
C VAL A 565 30.10 -1.18 1.72
N ARG A 566 30.02 -1.08 3.04
CA ARG A 566 30.11 -2.20 3.96
C ARG A 566 28.70 -2.48 4.49
N PRO A 567 28.09 -3.61 4.10
CA PRO A 567 26.86 -4.07 4.73
C PRO A 567 27.05 -4.33 6.23
N LEU A 568 26.08 -3.90 7.03
CA LEU A 568 25.98 -4.20 8.46
C LEU A 568 25.31 -5.57 8.61
N ILE A 569 26.06 -6.63 8.33
CA ILE A 569 25.66 -8.02 8.61
C ILE A 569 25.98 -8.33 10.08
N GLU A 570 25.27 -9.28 10.69
CA GLU A 570 25.51 -9.76 12.05
C GLU A 570 27.01 -9.96 12.36
N LYS A 571 27.37 -9.66 13.62
CA LYS A 571 28.74 -9.41 14.09
C LYS A 571 29.76 -10.54 13.81
N GLU A 572 29.31 -11.75 13.49
CA GLU A 572 30.15 -12.94 13.30
C GLU A 572 30.48 -13.25 11.83
N GLY A 573 29.99 -12.44 10.87
CA GLY A 573 30.23 -12.65 9.44
C GLY A 573 31.61 -12.19 8.92
N PRO A 574 32.11 -12.77 7.81
CA PRO A 574 33.29 -12.24 7.13
C PRO A 574 33.01 -10.81 6.65
N LYS A 575 33.96 -9.89 6.87
CA LYS A 575 33.85 -8.52 6.36
C LYS A 575 33.80 -8.55 4.83
N ILE A 576 32.63 -8.29 4.26
CA ILE A 576 32.42 -8.11 2.83
C ILE A 576 32.31 -6.62 2.51
N LEU A 577 32.76 -6.23 1.32
CA LEU A 577 32.50 -4.93 0.72
C LEU A 577 31.79 -5.14 -0.60
N VAL A 578 30.90 -4.21 -0.94
CA VAL A 578 30.27 -4.19 -2.25
C VAL A 578 30.64 -2.89 -2.94
N LYS A 579 31.25 -3.00 -4.12
CA LYS A 579 31.72 -1.85 -4.92
C LYS A 579 30.78 -1.55 -6.08
N ASN A 580 30.89 -0.34 -6.60
CA ASN A 580 30.04 0.15 -7.69
C ASN A 580 28.54 0.16 -7.33
N VAL A 581 28.22 0.31 -6.03
CA VAL A 581 26.84 0.46 -5.58
C VAL A 581 26.30 1.79 -6.11
N PRO A 582 25.21 1.79 -6.91
CA PRO A 582 24.65 3.01 -7.46
C PRO A 582 24.08 3.95 -6.40
N HIS A 583 23.98 5.24 -6.72
CA HIS A 583 23.39 6.23 -5.82
C HIS A 583 21.92 5.94 -5.54
N GLU A 584 21.17 5.56 -6.57
CA GLU A 584 19.73 5.32 -6.55
C GLU A 584 19.32 4.11 -5.70
N VAL A 585 20.24 3.32 -5.14
CA VAL A 585 19.93 2.18 -4.26
C VAL A 585 20.25 2.41 -2.78
N ILE A 586 20.69 3.62 -2.42
CA ILE A 586 21.02 4.03 -1.04
C ILE A 586 19.97 5.00 -0.52
N ARG A 587 19.42 4.77 0.67
CA ARG A 587 18.41 5.64 1.30
C ARG A 587 18.69 5.81 2.79
N TYR A 588 18.34 6.96 3.34
CA TYR A 588 18.07 7.08 4.76
C TYR A 588 16.74 6.42 5.09
N ILE A 589 16.68 5.78 6.24
CA ILE A 589 15.45 5.29 6.87
C ILE A 589 15.50 5.73 8.33
N ASP A 590 14.37 6.16 8.87
CA ASP A 590 14.25 6.48 10.29
C ASP A 590 14.46 5.20 11.12
N LYS A 591 15.21 5.31 12.21
CA LYS A 591 15.33 4.19 13.15
C LYS A 591 13.97 3.95 13.82
N PRO A 592 13.73 2.75 14.38
CA PRO A 592 12.51 2.48 15.13
C PRO A 592 12.19 3.60 16.13
N TYR A 593 10.92 4.01 16.19
CA TYR A 593 10.37 5.03 17.10
C TYR A 593 10.94 6.45 16.94
N SER A 594 11.67 6.73 15.87
CA SER A 594 12.38 8.01 15.72
C SER A 594 11.88 8.91 14.59
N ASN A 595 10.97 8.39 13.76
CA ASN A 595 10.19 9.20 12.82
C ASN A 595 9.38 10.27 13.61
N PRO A 596 9.25 11.51 13.09
CA PRO A 596 8.38 12.54 13.67
C PRO A 596 6.96 12.08 14.04
N GLN A 597 6.42 11.06 13.36
CA GLN A 597 5.12 10.45 13.67
C GLN A 597 5.08 9.73 15.04
N HIS A 598 6.21 9.49 15.70
CA HIS A 598 6.26 8.92 17.05
C HIS A 598 6.45 9.97 18.14
N GLU A 599 6.61 11.25 17.77
CA GLU A 599 6.85 12.30 18.77
C GLU A 599 5.62 12.51 19.66
N GLN A 600 5.81 12.47 20.98
CA GLN A 600 4.74 12.67 21.98
C GLN A 600 3.97 13.98 21.81
N ARG A 601 4.62 15.00 21.25
CA ARG A 601 4.08 16.34 21.03
C ARG A 601 3.32 16.48 19.71
N ALA A 602 3.37 15.47 18.84
CA ALA A 602 2.72 15.51 17.55
C ALA A 602 1.20 15.55 17.75
N PHE A 603 0.49 16.27 16.88
CA PHE A 603 -0.94 16.45 17.02
C PHE A 603 -1.68 15.12 16.84
N ARG A 604 -2.55 14.78 17.80
CA ARG A 604 -3.42 13.59 17.76
C ARG A 604 -4.87 13.99 18.02
N HIS A 605 -5.75 13.82 17.04
CA HIS A 605 -7.17 14.11 17.19
C HIS A 605 -7.99 13.40 16.11
N THR A 606 -9.09 12.77 16.52
CA THR A 606 -10.05 12.12 15.62
C THR A 606 -10.85 13.12 14.80
N ILE A 607 -11.45 12.66 13.72
CA ILE A 607 -12.32 13.45 12.86
C ILE A 607 -13.77 13.27 13.34
N ARG A 608 -14.55 14.34 13.46
CA ARG A 608 -15.95 14.21 13.91
C ARG A 608 -16.81 13.48 12.87
N PHE A 609 -17.51 12.45 13.32
CA PHE A 609 -18.68 11.89 12.63
C PHE A 609 -19.91 12.78 12.97
N PRO A 610 -20.56 13.42 11.97
CA PRO A 610 -21.65 14.36 12.22
C PRO A 610 -22.93 13.70 12.77
N ASP A 611 -23.62 14.38 13.68
CA ASP A 611 -24.82 13.87 14.37
C ASP A 611 -26.00 13.59 13.43
N ASP A 612 -26.11 14.35 12.34
CA ASP A 612 -27.24 14.27 11.39
C ASP A 612 -27.18 13.02 10.50
N VAL A 613 -26.02 12.38 10.41
CA VAL A 613 -25.82 11.13 9.68
C VAL A 613 -25.50 9.94 10.59
N PHE A 614 -25.20 10.17 11.87
CA PHE A 614 -24.80 9.10 12.79
C PHE A 614 -26.00 8.23 13.22
N PRO A 615 -25.96 6.89 13.08
CA PRO A 615 -27.08 6.03 13.45
C PRO A 615 -27.34 6.02 14.96
N GLU A 616 -28.62 6.11 15.34
CA GLU A 616 -29.02 6.05 16.75
C GLU A 616 -28.65 4.73 17.42
N ALA A 617 -28.70 3.61 16.69
CA ALA A 617 -28.36 2.28 17.21
C ALA A 617 -26.88 2.18 17.64
N TRP A 618 -26.01 3.05 17.10
CA TRP A 618 -24.58 3.06 17.39
C TRP A 618 -24.22 3.95 18.59
N LYS A 619 -25.20 4.63 19.20
CA LYS A 619 -24.98 5.51 20.36
C LYS A 619 -25.06 4.72 21.67
N ASP A 620 -24.05 3.90 21.94
CA ASP A 620 -23.95 3.04 23.12
C ASP A 620 -23.49 3.78 24.40
N LEU A 621 -22.94 5.00 24.26
CA LEU A 621 -22.48 5.83 25.39
C LEU A 621 -23.50 6.94 25.71
N ARG A 622 -24.43 6.66 26.64
CA ARG A 622 -25.58 7.53 26.99
C ARG A 622 -25.19 8.97 27.35
N ASP A 623 -24.11 9.17 28.10
CA ASP A 623 -23.62 10.49 28.53
C ASP A 623 -22.48 11.03 27.64
N GLY A 624 -22.20 10.36 26.52
CA GLY A 624 -20.96 10.51 25.78
C GLY A 624 -19.78 9.83 26.48
N TYR A 625 -18.64 9.75 25.78
CA TYR A 625 -17.38 9.34 26.37
C TYR A 625 -16.95 10.43 27.35
N LYS A 626 -17.29 10.23 28.62
CA LYS A 626 -16.49 10.79 29.70
C LYS A 626 -15.19 10.01 29.61
N ALA A 627 -14.11 10.65 29.17
CA ALA A 627 -12.79 10.11 29.43
C ALA A 627 -12.84 9.66 30.89
N ARG A 628 -12.60 8.37 31.15
CA ARG A 628 -12.48 7.96 32.55
C ARG A 628 -11.40 8.88 33.08
N ASP A 629 -11.80 9.82 33.94
CA ASP A 629 -10.90 10.62 34.76
C ASP A 629 -10.25 9.64 35.74
N GLU A 630 -9.46 8.73 35.20
CA GLU A 630 -8.40 8.01 35.88
C GLU A 630 -7.12 8.77 35.50
N LEU A 631 -7.07 10.02 35.98
CA LEU A 631 -5.85 10.81 36.15
C LEU A 631 -5.40 10.66 37.60
#